data_AF-A0A7X1I2G6-F1
#
_entry.id   AF-A0A7X1I2G6-F1
#
_cell.length_a   1.000
_cell.length_b   1.000
_cell.length_c   1.000
_cell.angle_alpha   90.00
_cell.angle_beta   90.00
_cell.angle_gamma   90.00
#
_symmetry.space_group_name_H-M   'P 1'
#
loop_
_entity.id
_entity.type
_entity.pdbx_description
1 polymer ?
#
loop_
_entity_poly.entity_id
_entity_poly.type
_entity_poly.pdbx_seq_one_letter_code
_entity_poly.pdbx_strand_id
1 'polypeptide(L)'
;MPELPEVEVVRRGLERWVAHRSVTDAEVLHPRAVRRHLAGPDDFTQRLKGRHIGTPSRRGKYLWLPLEESNESVLAHLGMSGQLLVQPHEAPDEKHLRVRIRFADALGTELRFVDQRTFGGLSLHDNTPEGLPDVIAHISRDPLDPLFDEDAFHRALRRKRTTIKRALLDQSLISGVGNIYADEALWRARIHYERPTAGFTRPRTADLLTHIRDVMNEALAVGGTSFDSLYVNVNGESGYFDRSLDAYGREGLPCRRCGTPIRRRPWMNRSSYFCPKCQRAPRAAS
;
A
#
# COMPACT_ATOMS: atom_id res chain seq x y z
N MET A 1 -6.04 5.92 -0.90
CA MET A 1 -4.73 5.39 -1.34
C MET A 1 -4.57 4.08 -0.62
N PRO A 2 -4.45 2.94 -1.32
CA PRO A 2 -4.15 1.66 -0.72
C PRO A 2 -2.93 1.79 0.16
N GLU A 3 -3.03 1.26 1.36
CA GLU A 3 -1.92 1.09 2.27
C GLU A 3 -1.51 -0.38 2.22
N LEU A 4 -0.66 -0.83 3.14
CA LEU A 4 -0.08 -2.17 3.06
C LEU A 4 -1.11 -3.31 2.96
N PRO A 5 -2.13 -3.38 3.84
CA PRO A 5 -3.10 -4.47 3.81
C PRO A 5 -3.79 -4.64 2.46
N GLU A 6 -4.23 -3.55 1.83
CA GLU A 6 -4.91 -3.62 0.53
C GLU A 6 -3.95 -4.09 -0.58
N VAL A 7 -2.70 -3.61 -0.57
CA VAL A 7 -1.69 -4.00 -1.57
C VAL A 7 -1.30 -5.49 -1.39
N GLU A 8 -1.25 -5.99 -0.15
CA GLU A 8 -1.02 -7.41 0.12
C GLU A 8 -2.17 -8.30 -0.35
N VAL A 9 -3.41 -7.86 -0.20
CA VAL A 9 -4.59 -8.59 -0.71
C VAL A 9 -4.56 -8.67 -2.23
N VAL A 10 -4.20 -7.56 -2.90
CA VAL A 10 -3.95 -7.57 -4.35
C VAL A 10 -2.81 -8.52 -4.71
N ARG A 11 -1.68 -8.49 -3.98
CA ARG A 11 -0.54 -9.39 -4.23
C ARG A 11 -0.94 -10.87 -4.14
N ARG A 12 -1.69 -11.27 -3.10
CA ARG A 12 -2.21 -12.65 -2.94
C ARG A 12 -3.14 -13.05 -4.09
N GLY A 13 -3.98 -12.13 -4.56
CA GLY A 13 -4.83 -12.36 -5.73
C GLY A 13 -4.02 -12.56 -7.01
N LEU A 14 -3.00 -11.74 -7.24
CA LEU A 14 -2.10 -11.88 -8.38
C LEU A 14 -1.32 -13.19 -8.31
N GLU A 15 -0.86 -13.59 -7.13
CA GLU A 15 -0.16 -14.86 -6.94
C GLU A 15 -1.05 -16.04 -7.35
N ARG A 16 -2.33 -16.01 -7.00
CA ARG A 16 -3.28 -17.06 -7.35
C ARG A 16 -3.65 -17.10 -8.84
N TRP A 17 -3.80 -15.95 -9.48
CA TRP A 17 -4.45 -15.85 -10.79
C TRP A 17 -3.53 -15.44 -11.95
N VAL A 18 -2.33 -14.92 -11.63
CA VAL A 18 -1.41 -14.32 -12.61
C VAL A 18 -0.03 -14.98 -12.60
N ALA A 19 0.45 -15.47 -11.45
CA ALA A 19 1.77 -16.07 -11.35
C ALA A 19 1.94 -17.26 -12.31
N HIS A 20 3.15 -17.39 -12.85
CA HIS A 20 3.63 -18.42 -13.77
C HIS A 20 2.90 -18.48 -15.13
N ARG A 21 2.10 -17.45 -15.45
CA ARG A 21 1.44 -17.33 -16.75
C ARG A 21 2.33 -16.62 -17.76
N SER A 22 2.26 -17.06 -19.01
CA SER A 22 2.97 -16.44 -20.13
C SER A 22 2.13 -15.31 -20.74
N VAL A 23 2.72 -14.15 -20.97
CA VAL A 23 2.06 -12.99 -21.60
C VAL A 23 2.05 -13.18 -23.12
N THR A 24 0.87 -13.21 -23.73
CA THR A 24 0.74 -13.22 -25.20
C THR A 24 0.79 -11.82 -25.79
N ASP A 25 0.16 -10.88 -25.11
CA ASP A 25 0.02 -9.52 -25.60
C ASP A 25 -0.21 -8.53 -24.45
N ALA A 26 0.20 -7.28 -24.66
CA ALA A 26 -0.03 -6.21 -23.72
C ALA A 26 -0.44 -4.94 -24.48
N GLU A 27 -1.43 -4.23 -23.96
CA GLU A 27 -1.97 -3.01 -24.56
C GLU A 27 -1.96 -1.89 -23.53
N VAL A 28 -1.41 -0.73 -23.89
CA VAL A 28 -1.50 0.50 -23.09
C VAL A 28 -2.55 1.41 -23.71
N LEU A 29 -3.72 1.46 -23.08
CA LEU A 29 -4.88 2.24 -23.55
C LEU A 29 -4.84 3.70 -23.08
N HIS A 30 -3.97 4.02 -22.12
CA HIS A 30 -3.77 5.40 -21.67
C HIS A 30 -2.31 5.65 -21.25
N PRO A 31 -1.57 6.58 -21.89
CA PRO A 31 -0.12 6.72 -21.70
C PRO A 31 0.29 7.10 -20.27
N ARG A 32 -0.57 7.84 -19.55
CA ARG A 32 -0.31 8.17 -18.13
C ARG A 32 -0.18 6.95 -17.21
N ALA A 33 -0.68 5.78 -17.59
CA ALA A 33 -0.56 4.56 -16.80
C ALA A 33 0.85 3.98 -16.81
N VAL A 34 1.67 4.30 -17.82
CA VAL A 34 3.07 3.87 -17.92
C VAL A 34 4.03 5.05 -17.94
N ARG A 35 3.60 6.25 -17.48
CA ARG A 35 4.43 7.47 -17.48
C ARG A 35 5.76 7.37 -16.71
N ARG A 36 5.91 6.36 -15.85
CA ARG A 36 7.14 6.09 -15.08
C ARG A 36 8.09 5.16 -15.84
N HIS A 37 7.62 4.52 -16.90
CA HIS A 37 8.41 3.76 -17.86
C HIS A 37 8.94 4.72 -18.93
N LEU A 38 10.18 5.19 -18.76
CA LEU A 38 10.72 6.29 -19.55
C LEU A 38 10.87 5.98 -21.04
N ALA A 39 11.02 4.70 -21.41
CA ALA A 39 11.09 4.26 -22.80
C ALA A 39 9.73 4.27 -23.53
N GLY A 40 8.63 4.53 -22.81
CA GLY A 40 7.31 4.77 -23.40
C GLY A 40 6.43 3.52 -23.58
N PRO A 41 5.15 3.71 -23.97
CA PRO A 41 4.17 2.63 -24.01
C PRO A 41 4.53 1.45 -24.92
N ASP A 42 5.09 1.73 -26.10
CA ASP A 42 5.42 0.68 -27.07
C ASP A 42 6.56 -0.21 -26.58
N ASP A 43 7.59 0.38 -25.94
CA ASP A 43 8.65 -0.41 -25.32
C ASP A 43 8.09 -1.29 -24.19
N PHE A 44 7.22 -0.72 -23.34
CA PHE A 44 6.59 -1.48 -22.24
C PHE A 44 5.84 -2.72 -22.75
N THR A 45 5.02 -2.58 -23.80
CA THR A 45 4.23 -3.70 -24.33
C THR A 45 5.11 -4.72 -25.05
N GLN A 46 6.07 -4.29 -25.86
CA GLN A 46 6.97 -5.19 -26.59
C GLN A 46 7.83 -6.02 -25.63
N ARG A 47 8.36 -5.41 -24.56
CA ARG A 47 9.21 -6.10 -23.59
C ARG A 47 8.46 -7.10 -22.72
N LEU A 48 7.14 -6.94 -22.56
CA LEU A 48 6.28 -7.87 -21.84
C LEU A 48 5.85 -9.06 -22.69
N LYS A 49 5.75 -8.89 -24.01
CA LYS A 49 5.29 -9.94 -24.91
C LYS A 49 6.19 -11.17 -24.84
N GLY A 50 5.58 -12.33 -24.64
CA GLY A 50 6.27 -13.63 -24.52
C GLY A 50 6.94 -13.87 -23.16
N ARG A 51 6.87 -12.94 -22.21
CA ARG A 51 7.48 -13.11 -20.89
C ARG A 51 6.59 -13.95 -19.97
N HIS A 52 7.23 -14.71 -19.09
CA HIS A 52 6.57 -15.42 -18.01
C HIS A 52 6.56 -14.56 -16.74
N ILE A 53 5.39 -14.46 -16.11
CA ILE A 53 5.24 -13.72 -14.86
C ILE A 53 5.66 -14.62 -13.70
N GLY A 54 6.60 -14.19 -12.87
CA GLY A 54 6.99 -14.89 -11.65
C GLY A 54 6.04 -14.62 -10.47
N THR A 55 6.43 -15.08 -9.29
CA THR A 55 5.63 -14.93 -8.06
C THR A 55 5.58 -13.45 -7.61
N PRO A 56 4.39 -12.84 -7.49
CA PRO A 56 4.24 -11.44 -7.11
C PRO A 56 4.78 -11.14 -5.71
N SER A 57 5.52 -10.05 -5.61
CA SER A 57 6.15 -9.59 -4.37
C SER A 57 5.72 -8.16 -4.02
N ARG A 58 5.96 -7.73 -2.78
CA ARG A 58 5.54 -6.41 -2.26
C ARG A 58 6.59 -5.81 -1.34
N ARG A 59 6.66 -4.47 -1.34
CA ARG A 59 7.40 -3.66 -0.39
C ARG A 59 6.59 -2.41 -0.05
N GLY A 60 6.07 -2.35 1.18
CA GLY A 60 5.17 -1.28 1.60
C GLY A 60 3.94 -1.16 0.70
N LYS A 61 3.85 -0.09 -0.08
CA LYS A 61 2.69 0.20 -0.94
C LYS A 61 2.97 -0.04 -2.43
N TYR A 62 4.13 -0.61 -2.73
CA TYR A 62 4.52 -1.06 -4.05
C TYR A 62 4.39 -2.58 -4.11
N LEU A 63 3.90 -3.09 -5.24
CA LEU A 63 3.97 -4.51 -5.58
C LEU A 63 4.67 -4.64 -6.92
N TRP A 64 5.28 -5.78 -7.19
CA TRP A 64 5.85 -6.06 -8.50
C TRP A 64 5.64 -7.51 -8.91
N LEU A 65 5.66 -7.70 -10.23
CA LEU A 65 5.60 -8.98 -10.90
C LEU A 65 6.98 -9.25 -11.50
N PRO A 66 7.81 -10.13 -10.91
CA PRO A 66 9.05 -10.54 -11.54
C PRO A 66 8.78 -11.11 -12.93
N LEU A 67 9.70 -10.89 -13.87
CA LEU A 67 9.69 -11.58 -15.15
C LEU A 67 10.68 -12.74 -15.07
N GLU A 68 10.20 -13.97 -15.20
CA GLU A 68 11.04 -15.17 -15.10
C GLU A 68 12.15 -15.14 -16.16
N GLU A 69 13.28 -15.76 -15.82
CA GLU A 69 14.48 -15.80 -16.69
C GLU A 69 15.01 -14.40 -17.09
N SER A 70 14.71 -13.39 -16.29
CA SER A 70 15.22 -12.03 -16.45
C SER A 70 15.59 -11.40 -15.11
N ASN A 71 16.35 -10.31 -15.15
CA ASN A 71 16.59 -9.48 -13.96
C ASN A 71 15.55 -8.37 -13.80
N GLU A 72 14.36 -8.47 -14.41
CA GLU A 72 13.40 -7.38 -14.43
C GLU A 72 12.09 -7.72 -13.75
N SER A 73 11.36 -6.69 -13.38
CA SER A 73 10.01 -6.82 -12.86
C SER A 73 9.10 -5.71 -13.40
N VAL A 74 7.82 -6.03 -13.57
CA VAL A 74 6.77 -5.02 -13.70
C VAL A 74 6.47 -4.48 -12.30
N LEU A 75 6.93 -3.27 -12.02
CA LEU A 75 6.56 -2.53 -10.82
C LEU A 75 5.16 -1.93 -10.99
N ALA A 76 4.31 -2.10 -9.99
CA ALA A 76 3.00 -1.49 -9.91
C ALA A 76 2.87 -0.62 -8.65
N HIS A 77 2.33 0.59 -8.84
CA HIS A 77 1.89 1.44 -7.74
C HIS A 77 0.43 1.83 -7.98
N LEU A 78 -0.47 1.42 -7.08
CA LEU A 78 -1.92 1.59 -7.27
C LEU A 78 -2.39 3.05 -7.15
N GLY A 79 -1.57 3.94 -6.59
CA GLY A 79 -1.97 5.35 -6.43
C GLY A 79 -3.21 5.45 -5.54
N MET A 80 -4.20 6.27 -5.91
CA MET A 80 -5.39 6.45 -5.07
C MET A 80 -6.63 5.67 -5.49
N SER A 81 -6.68 5.21 -6.73
CA SER A 81 -7.85 4.54 -7.34
C SER A 81 -7.45 3.42 -8.29
N GLY A 82 -6.16 3.08 -8.36
CA GLY A 82 -5.66 2.00 -9.20
C GLY A 82 -6.08 0.65 -8.64
N GLN A 83 -6.49 -0.23 -9.55
CA GLN A 83 -6.90 -1.60 -9.30
C GLN A 83 -6.19 -2.51 -10.30
N LEU A 84 -5.91 -3.74 -9.87
CA LEU A 84 -5.45 -4.83 -10.74
C LEU A 84 -6.51 -5.92 -10.70
N LEU A 85 -7.20 -6.14 -11.82
CA LEU A 85 -8.34 -7.03 -11.94
C LEU A 85 -8.02 -8.14 -12.94
N VAL A 86 -8.39 -9.38 -12.62
CA VAL A 86 -8.39 -10.48 -13.59
C VAL A 86 -9.82 -10.63 -14.10
N GLN A 87 -10.00 -10.45 -15.40
CA GLN A 87 -11.32 -10.47 -16.05
C GLN A 87 -11.32 -11.46 -17.21
N PRO A 88 -12.46 -12.11 -17.52
CA PRO A 88 -12.63 -12.82 -18.78
C PRO A 88 -12.40 -11.90 -19.99
N HIS A 89 -11.89 -12.43 -21.10
CA HIS A 89 -11.67 -11.66 -22.34
C HIS A 89 -12.95 -11.02 -22.88
N GLU A 90 -14.10 -11.66 -22.67
CA GLU A 90 -15.41 -11.17 -23.14
C GLU A 90 -16.05 -10.16 -22.18
N ALA A 91 -15.50 -9.97 -20.97
CA ALA A 91 -16.04 -9.00 -20.04
C ALA A 91 -15.91 -7.58 -20.63
N PRO A 92 -16.96 -6.75 -20.56
CA PRO A 92 -16.89 -5.37 -21.03
C PRO A 92 -15.73 -4.60 -20.41
N ASP A 93 -15.13 -3.70 -21.17
CA ASP A 93 -14.05 -2.85 -20.67
C ASP A 93 -14.55 -1.92 -19.56
N GLU A 94 -13.78 -1.81 -18.49
CA GLU A 94 -14.03 -0.80 -17.47
C GLU A 94 -13.81 0.59 -18.08
N LYS A 95 -14.67 1.56 -17.73
CA LYS A 95 -14.57 2.98 -18.20
C LYS A 95 -13.17 3.58 -18.01
N HIS A 96 -12.41 3.07 -17.06
CA HIS A 96 -11.08 3.55 -16.69
C HIS A 96 -10.00 2.48 -16.87
N LEU A 97 -10.22 1.49 -17.74
CA LEU A 97 -9.20 0.54 -18.16
C LEU A 97 -8.03 1.29 -18.81
N ARG A 98 -6.82 1.06 -18.32
CA ARG A 98 -5.60 1.79 -18.75
C ARG A 98 -4.53 0.91 -19.35
N VAL A 99 -4.36 -0.30 -18.82
CA VAL A 99 -3.45 -1.32 -19.36
C VAL A 99 -4.15 -2.66 -19.32
N ARG A 100 -3.97 -3.45 -20.37
CA ARG A 100 -4.42 -4.84 -20.49
C ARG A 100 -3.21 -5.73 -20.74
N ILE A 101 -3.17 -6.88 -20.09
CA ILE A 101 -2.16 -7.92 -20.29
C ILE A 101 -2.91 -9.24 -20.49
N ARG A 102 -2.77 -9.83 -21.67
CA ARG A 102 -3.38 -11.11 -22.05
C ARG A 102 -2.39 -12.25 -21.86
N PHE A 103 -2.90 -13.40 -21.44
CA PHE A 103 -2.10 -14.59 -21.19
C PHE A 103 -2.30 -15.65 -22.27
N ALA A 104 -1.30 -16.50 -22.45
CA ALA A 104 -1.24 -17.52 -23.52
C ALA A 104 -2.02 -18.80 -23.24
N ASP A 105 -2.54 -18.94 -22.03
CA ASP A 105 -3.28 -20.13 -21.63
C ASP A 105 -4.76 -20.11 -22.07
N ALA A 106 -5.41 -21.25 -21.92
CA ALA A 106 -6.80 -21.46 -22.30
C ALA A 106 -7.81 -20.96 -21.26
N LEU A 107 -7.39 -20.28 -20.18
CA LEU A 107 -8.34 -19.78 -19.17
C LEU A 107 -9.20 -18.63 -19.71
N GLY A 108 -8.78 -17.97 -20.80
CA GLY A 108 -9.54 -16.92 -21.44
C GLY A 108 -9.72 -15.67 -20.57
N THR A 109 -8.73 -15.38 -19.73
CA THR A 109 -8.73 -14.21 -18.83
C THR A 109 -7.53 -13.31 -19.10
N GLU A 110 -7.67 -12.04 -18.75
CA GLU A 110 -6.63 -11.02 -18.85
C GLU A 110 -6.47 -10.24 -17.54
N LEU A 111 -5.28 -9.70 -17.31
CA LEU A 111 -5.02 -8.77 -16.22
C LEU A 111 -5.24 -7.33 -16.72
N ARG A 112 -6.07 -6.59 -15.99
CA ARG A 112 -6.47 -5.22 -16.27
C ARG A 112 -5.98 -4.28 -15.19
N PHE A 113 -5.29 -3.21 -15.57
CA PHE A 113 -5.01 -2.08 -14.69
C PHE A 113 -6.05 -0.99 -14.94
N VAL A 114 -6.91 -0.77 -13.95
CA VAL A 114 -8.00 0.23 -13.98
C VAL A 114 -7.61 1.36 -13.04
N ASP A 115 -7.63 2.61 -13.51
CA ASP A 115 -7.34 3.76 -12.65
C ASP A 115 -8.10 5.01 -13.09
N GLN A 116 -9.10 5.38 -12.29
CA GLN A 116 -9.92 6.58 -12.53
C GLN A 116 -9.09 7.87 -12.48
N ARG A 117 -8.21 8.02 -11.49
CA ARG A 117 -7.47 9.27 -11.24
C ARG A 117 -6.15 9.33 -11.97
N THR A 118 -5.69 8.22 -12.57
CA THR A 118 -4.41 8.12 -13.31
C THR A 118 -3.20 8.57 -12.48
N PHE A 119 -3.21 8.20 -11.21
CA PHE A 119 -2.14 8.46 -10.25
C PHE A 119 -1.27 7.23 -10.02
N GLY A 120 -1.86 6.05 -10.16
CA GLY A 120 -1.13 4.80 -10.20
C GLY A 120 -0.39 4.63 -11.53
N GLY A 121 0.22 3.47 -11.70
CA GLY A 121 0.86 3.09 -12.96
C GLY A 121 1.74 1.85 -12.85
N LEU A 122 2.14 1.38 -14.02
CA LEU A 122 3.03 0.24 -14.24
C LEU A 122 4.33 0.73 -14.90
N SER A 123 5.44 0.08 -14.59
CA SER A 123 6.72 0.31 -15.27
C SER A 123 7.63 -0.90 -15.14
N LEU A 124 8.52 -1.11 -16.11
CA LEU A 124 9.54 -2.16 -16.04
C LEU A 124 10.82 -1.58 -15.42
N HIS A 125 11.44 -2.37 -14.55
CA HIS A 125 12.67 -2.00 -13.85
C HIS A 125 13.55 -3.21 -13.65
N ASP A 126 14.86 -2.98 -13.69
CA ASP A 126 15.85 -3.95 -13.25
C ASP A 126 15.72 -4.17 -11.74
N ASN A 127 16.02 -5.39 -11.32
CA ASN A 127 16.05 -5.79 -9.92
C ASN A 127 17.46 -5.63 -9.36
N THR A 128 17.53 -5.30 -8.06
CA THR A 128 18.75 -5.47 -7.27
C THR A 128 19.10 -6.95 -7.11
N PRO A 129 20.31 -7.30 -6.65
CA PRO A 129 20.67 -8.70 -6.38
C PRO A 129 19.72 -9.43 -5.42
N GLU A 130 18.99 -8.69 -4.58
CA GLU A 130 17.98 -9.20 -3.65
C GLU A 130 16.58 -9.36 -4.28
N GLY A 131 16.44 -9.14 -5.60
CA GLY A 131 15.18 -9.32 -6.34
C GLY A 131 14.17 -8.18 -6.19
N LEU A 132 14.62 -7.01 -5.73
CA LEU A 132 13.78 -5.82 -5.54
C LEU A 132 13.95 -4.85 -6.72
N PRO A 133 12.90 -4.26 -7.31
CA PRO A 133 13.07 -3.25 -8.34
C PRO A 133 13.92 -2.07 -7.84
N ASP A 134 14.94 -1.71 -8.61
CA ASP A 134 15.99 -0.74 -8.27
C ASP A 134 15.44 0.61 -7.78
N VAL A 135 14.41 1.12 -8.45
CA VAL A 135 13.75 2.39 -8.13
C VAL A 135 13.07 2.41 -6.77
N ILE A 136 12.78 1.26 -6.16
CA ILE A 136 12.22 1.16 -4.81
C ILE A 136 13.20 0.56 -3.79
N ALA A 137 14.49 0.42 -4.13
CA ALA A 137 15.51 -0.08 -3.22
C ALA A 137 15.64 0.75 -1.92
N HIS A 138 15.32 2.05 -2.00
CA HIS A 138 15.33 2.97 -0.88
C HIS A 138 14.11 2.83 0.06
N ILE A 139 13.10 2.02 -0.30
CA ILE A 139 11.90 1.80 0.51
C ILE A 139 12.19 0.77 1.60
N SER A 140 12.05 1.20 2.86
CA SER A 140 12.26 0.36 4.04
C SER A 140 11.32 -0.84 4.09
N ARG A 141 11.70 -1.89 4.82
CA ARG A 141 10.77 -3.00 5.14
C ARG A 141 9.58 -2.49 5.95
N ASP A 142 8.46 -3.18 5.82
CA ASP A 142 7.27 -2.92 6.62
C ASP A 142 7.27 -3.79 7.88
N PRO A 143 6.48 -3.48 8.91
CA PRO A 143 6.58 -4.16 10.20
C PRO A 143 6.04 -5.60 10.19
N LEU A 144 5.37 -6.05 9.11
CA LEU A 144 4.92 -7.43 8.97
C LEU A 144 5.98 -8.32 8.27
N ASP A 145 7.02 -7.72 7.70
CA ASP A 145 8.14 -8.44 7.12
C ASP A 145 8.96 -9.14 8.23
N PRO A 146 9.18 -10.47 8.16
CA PRO A 146 9.98 -11.20 9.14
C PRO A 146 11.42 -10.68 9.31
N LEU A 147 11.95 -9.98 8.30
CA LEU A 147 13.28 -9.38 8.31
C LEU A 147 13.29 -7.91 8.78
N PHE A 148 12.17 -7.41 9.33
CA PHE A 148 12.09 -6.06 9.88
C PHE A 148 12.91 -5.94 11.18
N ASP A 149 13.95 -5.10 11.17
CA ASP A 149 14.80 -4.83 12.34
C ASP A 149 14.19 -3.71 13.20
N GLU A 150 13.54 -4.10 14.30
CA GLU A 150 12.93 -3.16 15.26
C GLU A 150 13.94 -2.24 15.94
N ASP A 151 15.16 -2.72 16.18
CA ASP A 151 16.20 -1.94 16.85
C ASP A 151 16.79 -0.89 15.91
N ALA A 152 17.00 -1.25 14.64
CA ALA A 152 17.35 -0.28 13.60
C ALA A 152 16.25 0.75 13.41
N PHE A 153 14.98 0.33 13.36
CA PHE A 153 13.84 1.24 13.30
C PHE A 153 13.82 2.20 14.50
N HIS A 154 13.98 1.72 15.73
CA HIS A 154 14.01 2.57 16.92
C HIS A 154 15.13 3.62 16.85
N ARG A 155 16.35 3.20 16.49
CA ARG A 155 17.49 4.12 16.32
C ARG A 155 17.21 5.17 15.25
N ALA A 156 16.67 4.77 14.10
CA ALA A 156 16.33 5.67 13.01
C ALA A 156 15.18 6.65 13.38
N LEU A 157 14.13 6.15 14.04
CA LEU A 157 12.98 6.93 14.50
C LEU A 157 13.42 8.10 15.39
N ARG A 158 14.30 7.84 16.37
CA ARG A 158 14.81 8.89 17.27
C ARG A 158 15.66 9.94 16.53
N ARG A 159 16.41 9.53 15.49
CA ARG A 159 17.24 10.44 14.69
C ARG A 159 16.46 11.36 13.77
N LYS A 160 15.25 10.97 13.33
CA LYS A 160 14.42 11.79 12.43
C LYS A 160 14.00 13.15 13.00
N ARG A 161 14.08 13.36 14.34
CA ARG A 161 13.78 14.64 15.03
C ARG A 161 12.50 15.31 14.51
N THR A 162 11.41 14.56 14.49
CA THR A 162 10.11 14.99 13.94
C THR A 162 8.97 14.54 14.87
N THR A 163 7.72 14.61 14.41
CA THR A 163 6.56 14.05 15.11
C THR A 163 6.27 12.62 14.68
N ILE A 164 5.72 11.81 15.59
CA ILE A 164 5.54 10.37 15.36
C ILE A 164 4.70 10.07 14.13
N LYS A 165 3.58 10.77 13.89
CA LYS A 165 2.76 10.51 12.71
C LYS A 165 3.51 10.85 11.42
N ARG A 166 4.31 11.93 11.41
CA ARG A 166 5.16 12.26 10.25
C ARG A 166 6.17 11.15 9.97
N ALA A 167 6.81 10.63 11.02
CA ALA A 167 7.76 9.54 10.90
C ALA A 167 7.11 8.24 10.39
N LEU A 168 5.92 7.89 10.87
CA LEU A 168 5.19 6.70 10.41
C LEU A 168 4.76 6.77 8.94
N LEU A 169 4.59 7.96 8.37
CA LEU A 169 4.26 8.11 6.94
C LEU A 169 5.49 8.13 6.03
N ASP A 170 6.70 8.19 6.60
CA ASP A 170 7.95 8.16 5.85
C ASP A 170 8.31 6.73 5.43
N GLN A 171 8.10 6.42 4.15
CA GLN A 171 8.32 5.08 3.60
C GLN A 171 9.81 4.67 3.59
N SER A 172 10.75 5.61 3.77
CA SER A 172 12.17 5.32 3.98
C SER A 172 12.49 4.87 5.41
N LEU A 173 11.58 5.11 6.36
CA LEU A 173 11.74 4.71 7.77
C LEU A 173 10.96 3.44 8.07
N ILE A 174 9.68 3.42 7.71
CA ILE A 174 8.77 2.27 7.84
C ILE A 174 7.77 2.32 6.70
N SER A 175 7.78 1.31 5.84
CA SER A 175 6.90 1.29 4.68
C SER A 175 5.54 0.70 5.02
N GLY A 176 4.56 0.93 4.14
CA GLY A 176 3.25 0.30 4.23
C GLY A 176 2.26 1.02 5.14
N VAL A 177 2.73 1.69 6.20
CA VAL A 177 1.88 2.54 7.05
C VAL A 177 1.45 3.78 6.26
N GLY A 178 0.15 4.05 6.18
CA GLY A 178 -0.40 5.30 5.66
C GLY A 178 -1.25 6.02 6.69
N ASN A 179 -2.13 6.89 6.19
CA ASN A 179 -2.83 7.84 7.05
C ASN A 179 -3.87 7.16 7.94
N ILE A 180 -4.54 6.12 7.43
CA ILE A 180 -5.53 5.34 8.18
C ILE A 180 -4.82 4.55 9.27
N TYR A 181 -3.89 3.68 8.89
CA TYR A 181 -3.24 2.79 9.84
C TYR A 181 -2.35 3.52 10.85
N ALA A 182 -1.81 4.70 10.49
CA ALA A 182 -1.16 5.57 11.46
C ALA A 182 -2.14 6.12 12.52
N ASP A 183 -3.31 6.63 12.12
CA ASP A 183 -4.29 7.19 13.07
C ASP A 183 -4.85 6.11 14.00
N GLU A 184 -5.16 4.94 13.45
CA GLU A 184 -5.65 3.78 14.21
C GLU A 184 -4.59 3.26 15.20
N ALA A 185 -3.35 3.05 14.75
CA ALA A 185 -2.29 2.57 15.63
C ALA A 185 -1.94 3.58 16.72
N LEU A 186 -1.88 4.88 16.40
CA LEU A 186 -1.63 5.94 17.37
C LEU A 186 -2.79 6.09 18.37
N TRP A 187 -4.03 5.93 17.90
CA TRP A 187 -5.18 5.86 18.79
C TRP A 187 -5.01 4.68 19.73
N ARG A 188 -4.79 3.46 19.23
CA ARG A 188 -4.64 2.24 20.03
C ARG A 188 -3.55 2.40 21.09
N ALA A 189 -2.38 2.89 20.67
CA ALA A 189 -1.23 3.18 21.53
C ALA A 189 -1.41 4.34 22.52
N ARG A 190 -2.49 5.13 22.42
CA ARG A 190 -2.72 6.36 23.22
C ARG A 190 -1.62 7.40 23.01
N ILE A 191 -1.15 7.55 21.77
CA ILE A 191 -0.10 8.49 21.40
C ILE A 191 -0.70 9.62 20.55
N HIS A 192 -0.45 10.88 20.91
CA HIS A 192 -0.83 12.01 20.07
C HIS A 192 0.05 12.07 18.82
N TYR A 193 -0.54 12.37 17.67
CA TYR A 193 0.15 12.37 16.37
C TYR A 193 1.36 13.32 16.30
N GLU A 194 1.36 14.37 17.14
CA GLU A 194 2.47 15.34 17.26
C GLU A 194 3.55 14.96 18.28
N ARG A 195 3.47 13.80 18.93
CA ARG A 195 4.48 13.38 19.91
C ARG A 195 5.87 13.38 19.26
N PRO A 196 6.86 14.11 19.80
CA PRO A 196 8.21 14.14 19.24
C PRO A 196 8.88 12.76 19.28
N THR A 197 9.54 12.37 18.19
CA THR A 197 10.22 11.06 18.08
C THR A 197 11.46 10.96 18.96
N ALA A 198 12.13 12.08 19.26
CA ALA A 198 13.35 12.10 20.07
C ALA A 198 13.15 11.52 21.48
N GLY A 199 11.95 11.68 22.03
CA GLY A 199 11.57 11.22 23.37
C GLY A 199 10.95 9.81 23.43
N PHE A 200 10.98 9.05 22.33
CA PHE A 200 10.54 7.65 22.36
C PHE A 200 11.60 6.78 23.02
N THR A 201 11.17 5.95 23.98
CA THR A 201 11.98 4.87 24.55
C THR A 201 11.83 3.60 23.71
N ARG A 202 12.76 2.66 23.85
CA ARG A 202 12.69 1.37 23.16
C ARG A 202 11.39 0.61 23.48
N PRO A 203 10.95 0.46 24.76
CA PRO A 203 9.67 -0.18 25.06
C PRO A 203 8.46 0.52 24.42
N ARG A 204 8.45 1.86 24.40
CA ARG A 204 7.34 2.61 23.79
C ARG A 204 7.31 2.48 22.26
N THR A 205 8.47 2.23 21.65
CA THR A 205 8.59 1.96 20.21
C THR A 205 8.06 0.58 19.89
N ALA A 206 8.44 -0.45 20.66
CA ALA A 206 7.96 -1.83 20.50
C ALA A 206 6.44 -1.94 20.71
N ASP A 207 5.90 -1.25 21.72
CA ASP A 207 4.46 -1.15 21.99
C ASP A 207 3.70 -0.53 20.80
N LEU A 208 4.22 0.55 20.22
CA LEU A 208 3.64 1.16 19.03
C LEU A 208 3.72 0.21 17.81
N LEU A 209 4.85 -0.46 17.59
CA LEU A 209 5.00 -1.44 16.51
C LEU A 209 4.01 -2.59 16.64
N THR A 210 3.80 -3.09 17.86
CA THR A 210 2.79 -4.13 18.14
C THR A 210 1.41 -3.65 17.69
N HIS A 211 0.99 -2.46 18.10
CA HIS A 211 -0.30 -1.91 17.67
C HIS A 211 -0.40 -1.64 16.17
N ILE A 212 0.69 -1.25 15.50
CA ILE A 212 0.70 -1.11 14.04
C ILE A 212 0.44 -2.48 13.39
N ARG A 213 1.15 -3.53 13.84
CA ARG A 213 0.97 -4.89 13.33
C ARG A 213 -0.43 -5.42 13.58
N ASP A 214 -0.97 -5.22 14.78
CA ASP A 214 -2.32 -5.67 15.13
C ASP A 214 -3.36 -5.06 14.18
N VAL A 215 -3.33 -3.73 14.01
CA VAL A 215 -4.30 -3.04 13.14
C VAL A 215 -4.15 -3.51 11.68
N MET A 216 -2.90 -3.69 11.19
CA MET A 216 -2.68 -4.17 9.83
C MET A 216 -3.13 -5.63 9.64
N ASN A 217 -2.88 -6.51 10.61
CA ASN A 217 -3.30 -7.91 10.56
C ASN A 217 -4.82 -8.05 10.66
N GLU A 218 -5.47 -7.25 11.51
CA GLU A 218 -6.93 -7.17 11.58
C GLU A 218 -7.53 -6.75 10.24
N ALA A 219 -6.93 -5.78 9.55
CA ALA A 219 -7.34 -5.40 8.20
C ALA A 219 -7.05 -6.50 7.17
N LEU A 220 -5.92 -7.22 7.28
CA LEU A 220 -5.61 -8.33 6.37
C LEU A 220 -6.57 -9.52 6.51
N ALA A 221 -7.00 -9.84 7.74
CA ALA A 221 -7.86 -11.00 8.04
C ALA A 221 -9.22 -10.97 7.32
N VAL A 222 -9.58 -9.82 6.78
CA VAL A 222 -10.89 -9.47 6.21
C VAL A 222 -10.76 -8.87 4.81
N GLY A 223 -9.56 -8.93 4.21
CA GLY A 223 -9.34 -8.50 2.82
C GLY A 223 -8.94 -7.03 2.65
N GLY A 224 -8.46 -6.35 3.69
CA GLY A 224 -8.07 -4.94 3.66
C GLY A 224 -9.24 -4.00 3.93
N THR A 225 -9.02 -2.70 3.77
CA THR A 225 -10.04 -1.66 3.91
C THR A 225 -10.62 -1.24 2.55
N SER A 226 -11.89 -1.54 2.29
CA SER A 226 -12.60 -1.03 1.11
C SER A 226 -13.30 0.28 1.44
N PHE A 227 -12.57 1.41 1.35
CA PHE A 227 -13.10 2.74 1.67
C PHE A 227 -13.96 3.38 0.58
N ASP A 228 -14.02 2.76 -0.58
CA ASP A 228 -14.72 3.24 -1.75
C ASP A 228 -15.22 2.00 -2.49
N SER A 229 -16.37 2.05 -3.17
CA SER A 229 -16.85 0.96 -4.03
C SER A 229 -15.87 0.61 -5.17
N LEU A 230 -14.77 1.37 -5.26
CA LEU A 230 -13.64 1.23 -6.17
C LEU A 230 -12.52 0.31 -5.65
N TYR A 231 -12.54 -0.19 -4.42
CA TYR A 231 -11.51 -1.14 -3.96
C TYR A 231 -12.09 -2.53 -3.82
N VAL A 232 -11.86 -3.30 -4.87
CA VAL A 232 -12.22 -4.71 -4.98
C VAL A 232 -10.95 -5.55 -5.11
N ASN A 233 -11.02 -6.78 -4.63
CA ASN A 233 -10.00 -7.79 -4.80
C ASN A 233 -9.74 -8.06 -6.28
N VAL A 234 -8.69 -8.83 -6.59
CA VAL A 234 -8.28 -9.11 -7.98
C VAL A 234 -9.38 -9.81 -8.80
N ASN A 235 -10.32 -10.50 -8.14
CA ASN A 235 -11.50 -11.12 -8.76
C ASN A 235 -12.71 -10.18 -8.90
N GLY A 236 -12.59 -8.90 -8.53
CA GLY A 236 -13.70 -7.94 -8.60
C GLY A 236 -14.61 -7.91 -7.38
N GLU A 237 -14.36 -8.74 -6.35
CA GLU A 237 -15.15 -8.74 -5.12
C GLU A 237 -14.67 -7.66 -4.15
N SER A 238 -15.57 -6.80 -3.64
CA SER A 238 -15.24 -5.88 -2.57
C SER A 238 -14.88 -6.63 -1.30
N GLY A 239 -13.72 -6.36 -0.71
CA GLY A 239 -13.47 -6.71 0.68
C GLY A 239 -14.52 -6.04 1.56
N TYR A 240 -15.34 -6.80 2.27
CA TYR A 240 -16.30 -6.24 3.22
C TYR A 240 -15.56 -5.78 4.49
N PHE A 241 -14.85 -4.67 4.39
CA PHE A 241 -14.37 -3.93 5.55
C PHE A 241 -15.11 -2.63 5.72
N ASP A 242 -16.43 -2.77 5.75
CA ASP A 242 -17.28 -1.84 6.47
C ASP A 242 -17.33 -2.28 7.94
N ARG A 243 -16.17 -2.26 8.64
CA ARG A 243 -16.14 -2.43 10.10
C ARG A 243 -15.12 -1.53 10.79
N SER A 244 -15.67 -0.41 11.22
CA SER A 244 -15.33 0.38 12.39
C SER A 244 -13.87 0.52 12.78
N LEU A 245 -13.18 1.34 12.01
CA LEU A 245 -12.10 2.18 12.51
C LEU A 245 -12.45 2.77 13.89
N ASP A 246 -11.45 2.97 14.74
CA ASP A 246 -11.65 3.54 16.07
C ASP A 246 -11.41 5.05 16.12
N ALA A 247 -10.61 5.58 15.18
CA ALA A 247 -10.30 7.00 15.09
C ALA A 247 -10.55 7.59 13.68
N TYR A 248 -9.97 6.99 12.65
CA TYR A 248 -9.98 7.55 11.30
C TYR A 248 -11.41 7.69 10.76
N GLY A 249 -11.72 8.84 10.15
CA GLY A 249 -13.05 9.10 9.57
C GLY A 249 -14.17 9.27 10.59
N ARG A 250 -13.88 9.25 11.90
CA ARG A 250 -14.89 9.27 12.98
C ARG A 250 -15.03 10.63 13.67
N GLU A 251 -14.72 11.73 12.97
CA GLU A 251 -14.87 13.09 13.52
C GLU A 251 -16.25 13.30 14.15
N GLY A 252 -16.28 13.86 15.37
CA GLY A 252 -17.52 14.11 16.11
C GLY A 252 -18.13 12.89 16.80
N LEU A 253 -17.80 11.66 16.38
CA LEU A 253 -18.31 10.44 17.01
C LEU A 253 -17.62 10.16 18.35
N PRO A 254 -18.32 9.53 19.31
CA PRO A 254 -17.74 9.21 20.61
C PRO A 254 -16.57 8.24 20.49
N CYS A 255 -15.44 8.58 21.11
CA CYS A 255 -14.30 7.68 21.24
C CYS A 255 -14.73 6.42 22.00
N ARG A 256 -14.50 5.25 21.41
CA ARG A 256 -14.91 3.95 21.97
C ARG A 256 -14.25 3.57 23.30
N ARG A 257 -13.20 4.29 23.72
CA ARG A 257 -12.58 4.09 25.04
C ARG A 257 -13.13 4.98 26.13
N CYS A 258 -13.61 6.19 25.80
CA CYS A 258 -13.85 7.20 26.83
C CYS A 258 -15.03 8.14 26.56
N GLY A 259 -15.77 7.95 25.47
CA GLY A 259 -16.92 8.75 25.08
C GLY A 259 -16.60 10.14 24.50
N THR A 260 -15.40 10.69 24.74
CA THR A 260 -15.03 12.02 24.22
C THR A 260 -15.06 12.03 22.68
N PRO A 261 -15.68 13.04 22.03
CA PRO A 261 -15.72 13.13 20.58
C PRO A 261 -14.33 13.11 19.95
N ILE A 262 -14.16 12.29 18.90
CA ILE A 262 -12.96 12.28 18.07
C ILE A 262 -12.82 13.63 17.36
N ARG A 263 -11.60 14.16 17.33
CA ARG A 263 -11.26 15.41 16.65
C ARG A 263 -10.52 15.10 15.36
N ARG A 264 -10.80 15.89 14.33
CA ARG A 264 -10.01 15.96 13.10
C ARG A 264 -9.21 17.25 13.09
N ARG A 265 -7.97 17.18 12.64
CA ARG A 265 -7.15 18.37 12.35
C ARG A 265 -6.59 18.28 10.93
N PRO A 266 -6.60 19.37 10.16
CA PRO A 266 -5.78 19.49 8.97
C PRO A 266 -4.30 19.33 9.35
N TRP A 267 -3.58 18.47 8.64
CA TRP A 267 -2.21 18.13 8.97
C TRP A 267 -1.46 17.63 7.72
N MET A 268 -0.43 18.34 7.28
CA MET A 268 0.42 17.99 6.12
C MET A 268 -0.37 17.63 4.85
N ASN A 269 -1.32 18.48 4.43
CA ASN A 269 -2.23 18.23 3.29
C ASN A 269 -3.06 16.95 3.42
N ARG A 270 -3.21 16.45 4.65
CA ARG A 270 -4.00 15.28 5.04
C ARG A 270 -4.84 15.62 6.26
N SER A 271 -5.61 14.66 6.75
CA SER A 271 -6.34 14.77 8.01
C SER A 271 -5.69 13.90 9.07
N SER A 272 -5.72 14.35 10.32
CA SER A 272 -5.34 13.58 11.49
C SER A 272 -6.52 13.43 12.42
N TYR A 273 -6.92 12.18 12.68
CA TYR A 273 -8.01 11.85 13.59
C TYR A 273 -7.45 11.33 14.92
N PHE A 274 -7.95 11.86 16.04
CA PHE A 274 -7.48 11.48 17.36
C PHE A 274 -8.53 11.76 18.45
N CYS A 275 -8.42 11.03 19.57
CA CYS A 275 -9.18 11.33 20.77
C CYS A 275 -8.40 12.32 21.66
N PRO A 276 -8.90 13.55 21.92
CA PRO A 276 -8.15 14.54 22.69
C PRO A 276 -7.96 14.14 24.17
N LYS A 277 -8.80 13.25 24.71
CA LYS A 277 -8.68 12.73 26.08
C LYS A 277 -7.70 11.55 26.19
N CYS A 278 -7.76 10.60 25.25
CA CYS A 278 -6.90 9.41 25.27
C CYS A 278 -5.50 9.68 24.73
N GLN A 279 -5.36 10.59 23.77
CA GLN A 279 -4.11 10.94 23.11
C GLN A 279 -3.73 12.37 23.53
N ARG A 280 -3.17 12.51 24.73
CA ARG A 280 -2.81 13.82 25.28
C ARG A 280 -1.76 14.50 24.41
N ALA A 281 -2.02 15.75 24.02
CA ALA A 281 -1.07 16.55 23.26
C ALA A 281 0.27 16.65 24.02
N PRO A 282 1.42 16.60 23.32
CA PRO A 282 2.69 16.89 23.95
C PRO A 282 2.66 18.33 24.51
N ARG A 283 3.32 18.55 25.65
CA ARG A 283 3.56 19.92 26.12
C ARG A 283 4.34 20.65 25.05
N ALA A 284 3.93 21.88 24.71
CA ALA A 284 4.73 22.74 23.86
C ALA A 284 6.15 22.81 24.46
N ALA A 285 7.18 22.61 23.64
CA ALA A 285 8.52 22.90 24.07
C ALA A 285 8.57 24.41 24.31
N SER A 286 8.69 24.80 25.58
CA SER A 286 9.06 26.14 26.01
C SER A 286 10.44 26.50 25.49
#